data_AF-A0A5T3MXS7-F1
#
_entry.id   AF-A0A5T3MXS7-F1
#
_cell.length_a   1.000
_cell.length_b   1.000
_cell.length_c   1.000
_cell.angle_alpha   90.00
_cell.angle_beta   90.00
_cell.angle_gamma   90.00
#
_symmetry.space_group_name_H-M   'P 1'
#
loop_
_entity.id
_entity.type
_entity.pdbx_description
1 polymer ?
#
loop_
_entity_poly.entity_id
_entity_poly.type
_entity_poly.pdbx_seq_one_letter_code
_entity_poly.pdbx_strand_id
1 'polypeptide(L)'
;MKKLDPSVYESRILEALAKLPYKITYKGFVGEYRGRRTRVSLECECGRAISTSADKAISRPGCRSCGSKKFKDNTHYLYVLRCGEIGKVGVTSDPVGRIAKLRYKNKIDFKIAHYEELPDKETAFRREALIKKWICAGGAFDIQDGSTETFRFSQKQLNNIKNIAKAW
;
A
#
# COMPACT_ATOMS: atom_id res chain seq x y z
N MET A 1 -19.93 27.81 -19.76
CA MET A 1 -18.51 27.48 -19.47
C MET A 1 -17.95 26.70 -20.64
N LYS A 2 -16.87 27.17 -21.28
CA LYS A 2 -16.18 26.41 -22.34
C LYS A 2 -15.62 25.12 -21.75
N LYS A 3 -15.86 23.98 -22.39
CA LYS A 3 -15.20 22.71 -22.03
C LYS A 3 -13.72 22.89 -22.40
N LEU A 4 -12.82 22.70 -21.44
CA LEU A 4 -11.39 22.61 -21.75
C LEU A 4 -11.16 21.40 -22.64
N ASP A 5 -10.16 21.49 -23.50
CA ASP A 5 -9.78 20.40 -24.39
C ASP A 5 -9.34 19.15 -23.61
N PRO A 6 -9.60 17.94 -24.14
CA PRO A 6 -9.17 16.70 -23.50
C PRO A 6 -7.66 16.66 -23.20
N SER A 7 -6.84 17.21 -24.11
CA SER A 7 -5.38 17.29 -23.97
C SER A 7 -4.95 18.10 -22.74
N VAL A 8 -5.67 19.18 -22.41
CA VAL A 8 -5.40 20.00 -21.23
C VAL A 8 -5.67 19.21 -19.95
N TYR A 9 -6.74 18.40 -19.93
CA TYR A 9 -7.02 17.54 -18.78
C TYR A 9 -6.00 16.41 -18.65
N GLU A 10 -5.60 15.80 -19.76
CA GLU A 10 -4.58 14.76 -19.78
C GLU A 10 -3.25 15.27 -19.20
N SER A 11 -2.73 16.41 -19.67
CA SER A 11 -1.49 17.00 -19.14
C SER A 11 -1.60 17.24 -17.63
N ARG A 12 -2.70 17.84 -17.16
CA ARG A 12 -2.91 18.10 -15.72
C ARG A 12 -2.99 16.82 -14.89
N ILE A 13 -3.58 15.75 -15.44
CA ILE A 13 -3.62 14.46 -14.77
C ILE A 13 -2.20 13.90 -14.66
N LEU A 14 -1.43 13.89 -15.75
CA LEU A 14 -0.06 13.39 -15.74
C LEU A 14 0.83 14.16 -14.75
N GLU A 15 0.73 15.49 -14.73
CA GLU A 15 1.42 16.33 -13.74
C GLU A 15 1.02 16.01 -12.29
N ALA A 16 -0.26 15.76 -12.04
CA ALA A 16 -0.76 15.41 -10.71
C ALA A 16 -0.28 14.00 -10.28
N LEU A 17 -0.25 13.04 -11.21
CA LEU A 17 0.24 11.68 -10.96
C LEU A 17 1.76 11.65 -10.73
N ALA A 18 2.53 12.51 -11.41
CA ALA A 18 3.98 12.60 -11.25
C ALA A 18 4.43 13.06 -9.83
N LYS A 19 3.56 13.75 -9.10
CA LYS A 19 3.81 14.21 -7.72
C LYS A 19 3.59 13.10 -6.68
N LEU A 20 3.07 11.94 -7.07
CA LEU A 20 2.81 10.85 -6.14
C LEU A 20 4.12 10.12 -5.80
N PRO A 21 4.25 9.61 -4.57
CA PRO A 21 5.41 8.81 -4.15
C PRO A 21 5.44 7.40 -4.77
N TYR A 22 4.49 7.08 -5.65
CA TYR A 22 4.33 5.79 -6.31
C TYR A 22 3.73 5.97 -7.71
N LYS A 23 4.01 5.05 -8.62
CA LYS A 23 3.65 5.14 -10.03
C LYS A 23 2.19 4.79 -10.27
N ILE A 24 1.51 5.63 -11.05
CA ILE A 24 0.20 5.36 -11.64
C ILE A 24 0.28 5.64 -13.14
N THR A 25 -0.07 4.65 -13.95
CA THR A 25 -0.17 4.74 -15.40
C THR A 25 -1.56 5.26 -15.78
N TYR A 26 -1.61 6.36 -16.53
CA TYR A 26 -2.83 6.82 -17.17
C TYR A 26 -3.15 5.95 -18.39
N LYS A 27 -4.37 5.41 -18.48
CA LYS A 27 -4.82 4.56 -19.60
C LYS A 27 -5.77 5.28 -20.57
N GLY A 28 -6.13 6.52 -20.29
CA GLY A 28 -7.03 7.31 -21.14
C GLY A 28 -8.38 7.63 -20.50
N PHE A 29 -9.17 8.39 -21.27
CA PHE A 29 -10.58 8.64 -20.98
C PHE A 29 -11.43 7.41 -21.27
N VAL A 30 -12.49 7.22 -20.49
CA VAL A 30 -13.43 6.11 -20.62
C VAL A 30 -14.78 6.68 -21.06
N GLY A 31 -15.23 6.26 -22.23
CA GLY A 31 -16.49 6.70 -22.83
C GLY A 31 -16.43 8.12 -23.38
N GLU A 32 -17.61 8.73 -23.54
CA GLU A 32 -17.76 10.05 -24.13
C GLU A 32 -17.15 11.16 -23.25
N TYR A 33 -16.45 12.09 -23.89
CA TYR A 33 -15.83 13.22 -23.22
C TYR A 33 -16.87 14.26 -22.76
N ARG A 34 -17.02 14.35 -21.43
CA ARG A 34 -17.93 15.26 -20.71
C ARG A 34 -17.17 16.31 -19.89
N GLY A 35 -15.98 16.71 -20.35
CA GLY A 35 -15.12 17.66 -19.66
C GLY A 35 -14.63 17.15 -18.30
N ARG A 36 -14.77 17.95 -17.25
CA ARG A 36 -14.28 17.61 -15.89
C ARG A 36 -14.86 16.30 -15.32
N ARG A 37 -16.06 15.91 -15.74
CA ARG A 37 -16.77 14.72 -15.25
C ARG A 37 -16.48 13.46 -16.08
N THR A 38 -15.70 13.57 -17.16
CA THR A 38 -15.29 12.40 -17.96
C THR A 38 -14.61 11.39 -17.06
N ARG A 39 -14.93 10.11 -17.23
CA ARG A 39 -14.27 9.03 -16.51
C ARG A 39 -12.88 8.82 -17.09
N VAL A 40 -11.91 8.56 -16.23
CA VAL A 40 -10.55 8.20 -16.61
C VAL A 40 -10.21 6.85 -16.01
N SER A 41 -9.47 6.07 -16.77
CA SER A 41 -8.91 4.79 -16.34
C SER A 41 -7.45 5.00 -15.98
N LEU A 42 -7.08 4.61 -14.76
CA LEU A 42 -5.71 4.64 -14.27
C LEU A 42 -5.34 3.25 -13.75
N GLU A 43 -4.07 2.92 -13.80
CA GLU A 43 -3.53 1.67 -13.28
C GLU A 43 -2.39 2.00 -12.33
N CYS A 44 -2.58 1.68 -11.05
CA CYS A 44 -1.51 1.83 -10.06
C CYS A 44 -0.52 0.67 -10.17
N GLU A 45 0.77 0.92 -9.91
CA GLU A 45 1.80 -0.13 -9.92
C GLU A 45 1.52 -1.28 -8.93
N CYS A 46 0.64 -1.08 -7.93
CA CYS A 46 0.13 -2.15 -7.07
C CYS A 46 -0.83 -3.14 -7.78
N GLY A 47 -1.06 -2.98 -9.08
CA GLY A 47 -1.93 -3.85 -9.91
C GLY A 47 -3.41 -3.50 -9.87
N ARG A 48 -3.81 -2.42 -9.19
CA ARG A 48 -5.22 -2.01 -9.08
C ARG A 48 -5.59 -1.04 -10.19
N ALA A 49 -6.67 -1.38 -10.90
CA ALA A 49 -7.37 -0.46 -11.78
C ALA A 49 -8.15 0.56 -10.95
N ILE A 50 -8.07 1.83 -11.36
CA ILE A 50 -8.74 2.96 -10.73
C ILE A 50 -9.59 3.62 -11.80
N SER A 51 -10.89 3.75 -11.52
CA SER A 51 -11.80 4.49 -12.38
C SER A 51 -12.37 5.67 -11.59
N THR A 52 -12.03 6.88 -12.02
CA THR A 52 -12.42 8.13 -11.36
C THR A 52 -12.77 9.20 -12.39
N SER A 53 -13.29 10.35 -11.99
CA SER A 53 -13.50 11.48 -12.91
C SER A 53 -12.21 12.27 -13.12
N ALA A 54 -12.09 12.93 -14.27
CA ALA A 54 -10.91 13.72 -14.63
C ALA A 54 -10.59 14.80 -13.58
N ASP A 55 -11.61 15.48 -13.03
CA ASP A 55 -11.43 16.46 -11.94
C ASP A 55 -10.85 15.84 -10.66
N LYS A 56 -11.28 14.62 -10.32
CA LYS A 56 -10.78 13.89 -9.14
C LYS A 56 -9.37 13.35 -9.36
N ALA A 57 -9.05 12.94 -10.59
CA ALA A 57 -7.69 12.52 -10.94
C ALA A 57 -6.69 13.68 -10.80
N ILE A 58 -7.11 14.94 -11.01
CA ILE A 58 -6.28 16.13 -10.81
C ILE A 58 -6.23 16.57 -9.34
N SER A 59 -7.39 16.69 -8.69
CA SER A 59 -7.49 17.28 -7.34
C SER A 59 -7.11 16.30 -6.22
N ARG A 60 -7.34 15.01 -6.42
CA ARG A 60 -7.05 13.94 -5.46
C ARG A 60 -6.42 12.75 -6.19
N PRO A 61 -5.25 12.95 -6.83
CA PRO A 61 -4.54 11.89 -7.52
C PRO A 61 -4.18 10.80 -6.51
N GLY A 62 -4.26 9.54 -6.93
CA GLY A 62 -3.76 8.44 -6.11
C GLY A 62 -4.63 7.18 -6.14
N CYS A 63 -3.98 6.08 -5.81
CA CYS A 63 -4.67 4.83 -5.51
C CYS A 63 -5.19 4.91 -4.07
N ARG A 64 -6.47 4.64 -3.82
CA ARG A 64 -7.02 4.65 -2.44
C ARG A 64 -6.27 3.72 -1.49
N SER A 65 -5.68 2.64 -2.02
CA SER A 65 -4.92 1.66 -1.26
C SER A 65 -3.49 2.09 -0.98
N CYS A 66 -2.93 2.97 -1.81
CA CYS A 66 -1.56 3.47 -1.64
C CYS A 66 -1.58 4.88 -1.03
N GLY A 67 -2.38 5.80 -1.55
CA GLY A 67 -2.47 7.21 -1.14
C GLY A 67 -3.33 7.52 0.09
N SER A 68 -3.83 6.54 0.86
CA SER A 68 -4.44 6.88 2.14
C SER A 68 -3.34 7.31 3.12
N LYS A 69 -3.32 8.59 3.52
CA LYS A 69 -2.50 9.17 4.60
C LYS A 69 -2.81 8.49 5.95
N LYS A 70 -2.46 7.22 6.09
CA LYS A 70 -2.54 6.47 7.35
C LYS A 70 -1.25 6.51 8.14
N PHE A 71 -0.17 6.90 7.47
CA PHE A 71 1.20 6.82 7.98
C PHE A 71 1.79 8.23 7.95
N LYS A 72 2.47 8.59 9.04
CA LYS A 72 3.18 9.84 9.23
C LYS A 72 4.58 9.72 8.62
N ASP A 73 5.09 10.83 8.12
CA ASP A 73 6.47 10.92 7.66
C ASP A 73 7.45 10.76 8.84
N ASN A 74 8.65 10.23 8.57
CA ASN A 74 9.70 9.98 9.56
C ASN A 74 9.31 9.12 10.77
N THR A 75 8.24 8.32 10.64
CA THR A 75 7.78 7.40 11.69
C THR A 75 8.06 5.96 11.28
N HIS A 76 8.46 5.11 12.24
CA HIS A 76 8.63 3.70 12.00
C HIS A 76 7.35 2.94 12.32
N TYR A 77 6.91 2.09 11.41
CA TYR A 77 5.69 1.30 11.57
C TYR A 77 6.01 -0.17 11.59
N LEU A 78 5.48 -0.88 12.58
CA LEU A 78 5.24 -2.31 12.48
C LEU A 78 3.91 -2.52 11.77
N TYR A 79 3.87 -3.41 10.78
CA TYR A 79 2.63 -3.76 10.10
C TYR A 79 2.45 -5.28 10.04
N VAL A 80 1.19 -5.69 10.05
CA VAL A 80 0.76 -7.06 9.82
C VAL A 80 -0.16 -7.07 8.61
N LEU A 81 0.23 -7.81 7.58
CA LEU A 81 -0.55 -8.05 6.38
C LEU A 81 -1.22 -9.42 6.45
N ARG A 82 -2.36 -9.54 5.76
CA ARG A 82 -3.13 -10.77 5.63
C ARG A 82 -3.60 -10.97 4.19
N CYS A 83 -3.52 -12.20 3.70
CA CYS A 83 -4.26 -12.68 2.54
C CYS A 83 -4.75 -14.11 2.82
N GLY A 84 -6.05 -14.29 3.08
CA GLY A 84 -6.58 -15.60 3.49
C GLY A 84 -5.97 -16.07 4.82
N GLU A 85 -5.31 -17.23 4.79
CA GLU A 85 -4.53 -17.82 5.90
C GLU A 85 -3.06 -17.36 5.92
N ILE A 86 -2.63 -16.53 4.97
CA ILE A 86 -1.27 -16.03 4.89
C ILE A 86 -1.16 -14.75 5.71
N GLY A 87 -0.28 -14.75 6.70
CA GLY A 87 0.13 -13.58 7.47
C GLY A 87 1.54 -13.17 7.10
N LYS A 88 1.82 -11.86 7.07
CA LYS A 88 3.17 -11.32 6.92
C LYS A 88 3.38 -10.16 7.88
N VAL A 89 4.49 -10.16 8.58
CA VAL A 89 4.92 -9.02 9.41
C VAL A 89 6.06 -8.27 8.73
N GLY A 90 6.22 -7.00 9.05
CA GLY A 90 7.45 -6.28 8.77
C GLY A 90 7.47 -4.91 9.43
N VAL A 91 8.65 -4.28 9.42
CA VAL A 91 8.81 -2.88 9.81
C VAL A 91 9.22 -2.01 8.63
N THR A 92 8.76 -0.75 8.59
CA THR A 92 9.17 0.22 7.57
C THR A 92 8.76 1.65 7.94
N SER A 93 9.47 2.63 7.40
CA SER A 93 9.07 4.03 7.39
C SER A 93 8.22 4.43 6.17
N ASP A 94 8.08 3.53 5.17
CA ASP A 94 7.18 3.70 4.02
C ASP A 94 6.27 2.47 3.86
N PRO A 95 5.23 2.33 4.70
CA PRO A 95 4.31 1.20 4.62
C PRO A 95 3.56 1.14 3.30
N VAL A 96 3.27 2.30 2.71
CA VAL A 96 2.55 2.41 1.44
C VAL A 96 3.35 1.77 0.31
N GLY A 97 4.58 2.26 0.07
CA GLY A 97 5.42 1.76 -1.01
C GLY A 97 5.84 0.32 -0.78
N ARG A 98 6.16 -0.07 0.47
CA ARG A 98 6.55 -1.45 0.78
C ARG A 98 5.41 -2.44 0.53
N ILE A 99 4.18 -2.13 0.93
CA ILE A 99 3.02 -3.01 0.68
C ILE A 99 2.72 -3.08 -0.82
N ALA A 100 2.79 -1.96 -1.55
CA ALA A 100 2.59 -1.95 -2.99
C ALA A 100 3.60 -2.85 -3.72
N LYS A 101 4.88 -2.73 -3.38
CA LYS A 101 5.97 -3.57 -3.92
C LYS A 101 5.77 -5.05 -3.63
N LEU A 102 5.36 -5.39 -2.39
CA LEU A 102 5.08 -6.78 -1.99
C LEU A 102 3.92 -7.38 -2.77
N ARG A 103 2.82 -6.63 -2.97
CA ARG A 103 1.69 -7.08 -3.80
C ARG A 103 2.11 -7.32 -5.24
N TYR A 104 2.89 -6.40 -5.81
CA TYR A 104 3.36 -6.50 -7.19
C TYR A 104 4.27 -7.71 -7.44
N LYS A 105 5.27 -7.91 -6.56
CA LYS A 105 6.23 -9.00 -6.67
C LYS A 105 5.58 -10.36 -6.45
N ASN A 106 4.83 -10.51 -5.36
CA ASN A 106 4.28 -11.81 -4.98
C ASN A 106 2.96 -12.13 -5.68
N LYS A 107 2.36 -11.18 -6.42
CA LYS A 107 1.02 -11.31 -7.02
C LYS A 107 -0.09 -11.68 -6.02
N ILE A 108 0.09 -11.29 -4.75
CA ILE A 108 -0.85 -11.54 -3.64
C ILE A 108 -1.48 -10.22 -3.20
N ASP A 109 -2.81 -10.16 -3.06
CA ASP A 109 -3.53 -8.97 -2.55
C ASP A 109 -3.51 -8.88 -1.02
N PHE A 110 -2.32 -8.65 -0.45
CA PHE A 110 -2.17 -8.44 0.98
C PHE A 110 -2.99 -7.25 1.49
N LYS A 111 -3.79 -7.44 2.53
CA LYS A 111 -4.54 -6.38 3.24
C LYS A 111 -3.91 -6.10 4.60
N ILE A 112 -3.93 -4.86 5.04
CA ILE A 112 -3.43 -4.50 6.38
C ILE A 112 -4.41 -5.04 7.42
N ALA A 113 -3.95 -5.96 8.26
CA ALA A 113 -4.69 -6.47 9.42
C ALA A 113 -4.41 -5.64 10.68
N HIS A 114 -3.19 -5.12 10.82
CA HIS A 114 -2.79 -4.27 11.93
C HIS A 114 -1.57 -3.43 11.56
N TYR A 115 -1.40 -2.29 12.22
CA TYR A 115 -0.17 -1.51 12.22
C TYR A 115 -0.03 -0.77 13.54
N GLU A 116 1.21 -0.48 13.94
CA GLU A 116 1.55 0.23 15.17
C GLU A 116 2.76 1.14 14.94
N GLU A 117 2.71 2.34 15.52
CA GLU A 117 3.82 3.29 15.52
C GLU A 117 4.89 2.81 16.51
N LEU A 118 6.14 2.91 16.08
CA LEU A 118 7.30 2.55 16.87
C LEU A 118 8.13 3.81 17.14
N PRO A 119 8.68 3.95 18.35
CA PRO A 119 9.36 5.18 18.77
C PRO A 119 10.59 5.48 17.94
N ASP A 120 11.34 4.45 17.57
CA ASP A 120 12.62 4.58 16.89
C ASP A 120 12.96 3.32 16.06
N LYS A 121 14.02 3.44 15.26
CA LYS A 121 14.51 2.41 14.34
C LYS A 121 15.05 1.18 15.07
N GLU A 122 15.73 1.35 16.20
CA GLU A 122 16.34 0.25 16.97
C GLU A 122 15.25 -0.62 17.60
N THR A 123 14.27 0.01 18.24
CA THR A 123 13.07 -0.65 18.77
C THR A 123 12.33 -1.39 17.67
N ALA A 124 12.23 -0.82 16.47
CA ALA A 124 11.63 -1.48 15.32
C ALA A 124 12.33 -2.78 14.93
N PHE A 125 13.65 -2.76 14.73
CA PHE A 125 14.39 -3.95 14.36
C PHE A 125 14.38 -5.00 15.45
N ARG A 126 14.48 -4.60 16.72
CA ARG A 126 14.43 -5.51 17.86
C ARG A 126 13.07 -6.23 17.93
N ARG A 127 11.97 -5.49 17.83
CA ARG A 127 10.60 -6.07 17.84
C ARG A 127 10.39 -6.97 16.63
N GLU A 128 10.86 -6.57 15.45
CA GLU A 128 10.78 -7.39 14.25
C GLU A 128 11.53 -8.72 14.41
N ALA A 129 12.75 -8.70 14.96
CA ALA A 129 13.56 -9.89 15.21
C ALA A 129 12.89 -10.86 16.21
N LEU A 130 12.29 -10.32 17.28
CA LEU A 130 11.51 -11.12 18.23
C LEU A 130 10.31 -11.77 17.54
N ILE A 131 9.54 -11.02 16.74
CA ILE A 131 8.39 -11.60 16.05
C ILE A 131 8.83 -12.68 15.05
N LYS A 132 9.90 -12.44 14.29
CA LYS A 132 10.44 -13.44 13.35
C LYS A 132 10.86 -14.72 14.08
N LYS A 133 11.54 -14.60 15.21
CA LYS A 133 12.00 -15.74 16.02
C LYS A 133 10.85 -16.55 16.62
N TRP A 134 9.82 -15.88 17.14
CA TRP A 134 8.78 -16.54 17.95
C TRP A 134 7.53 -16.93 17.13
N ILE A 135 7.28 -16.26 16.00
CA ILE A 135 6.03 -16.42 15.22
C ILE A 135 6.31 -16.93 13.80
N CYS A 136 7.34 -16.41 13.15
CA CYS A 136 7.68 -16.76 11.76
C CYS A 136 8.72 -17.87 11.64
N ALA A 137 8.94 -18.67 12.69
CA ALA A 137 9.98 -19.69 12.75
C ALA A 137 9.85 -20.70 11.60
N GLY A 138 10.59 -20.47 10.50
CA GLY A 138 10.63 -21.29 9.29
C GLY A 138 10.03 -20.65 8.04
N GLY A 139 9.41 -19.48 8.14
CA GLY A 139 8.56 -18.95 7.06
C GLY A 139 7.34 -19.84 6.83
N ALA A 140 6.33 -19.31 6.14
CA ALA A 140 5.14 -20.06 5.76
C ALA A 140 4.79 -19.72 4.31
N PHE A 141 4.34 -20.72 3.57
CA PHE A 141 3.90 -20.57 2.17
C PHE A 141 5.05 -20.22 1.18
N ASP A 142 4.84 -20.53 -0.09
CA ASP A 142 5.81 -20.28 -1.17
C ASP A 142 5.78 -18.81 -1.64
N ILE A 143 6.20 -17.90 -0.78
CA ILE A 143 6.28 -16.46 -1.07
C ILE A 143 7.71 -16.12 -1.50
N GLN A 144 7.88 -15.53 -2.70
CA GLN A 144 9.20 -15.20 -3.22
C GLN A 144 9.93 -14.10 -2.43
N ASP A 145 9.24 -13.02 -2.05
CA ASP A 145 9.87 -11.87 -1.37
C ASP A 145 9.45 -11.80 0.12
N GLY A 146 10.42 -12.05 1.01
CA GLY A 146 10.24 -11.93 2.47
C GLY A 146 9.54 -13.13 3.12
N SER A 147 9.83 -14.35 2.65
CA SER A 147 9.32 -15.62 3.20
C SER A 147 9.62 -15.80 4.70
N THR A 148 10.77 -15.34 5.18
CA THR A 148 11.17 -15.47 6.60
C THR A 148 10.31 -14.65 7.58
N GLU A 149 9.42 -13.81 7.07
CA GLU A 149 8.56 -12.91 7.86
C GLU A 149 7.08 -13.28 7.71
N THR A 150 6.81 -14.49 7.24
CA THR A 150 5.45 -14.99 6.96
C THR A 150 5.05 -16.06 7.98
N PHE A 151 3.75 -16.18 8.20
CA PHE A 151 3.18 -17.07 9.21
C PHE A 151 1.74 -17.47 8.83
N ARG A 152 1.22 -18.54 9.43
CA ARG A 152 -0.18 -18.93 9.25
C ARG A 152 -1.11 -18.01 10.06
N PHE A 153 -1.78 -17.10 9.38
CA PHE A 153 -2.63 -16.09 9.99
C PHE A 153 -3.72 -16.71 10.87
N SER A 154 -3.72 -16.33 12.15
CA SER A 154 -4.80 -16.60 13.10
C SER A 154 -4.95 -15.42 14.05
N GLN A 155 -6.12 -15.28 14.67
CA GLN A 155 -6.34 -14.21 15.65
C GLN A 155 -5.41 -14.32 16.86
N LYS A 156 -5.07 -15.55 17.27
CA LYS A 156 -4.09 -15.83 18.33
C LYS A 156 -2.72 -15.27 17.98
N GLN A 157 -2.21 -15.55 16.77
CA GLN A 157 -0.92 -15.01 16.35
C GLN A 157 -0.94 -13.50 16.19
N LEU A 158 -2.03 -12.92 15.68
CA LEU A 158 -2.17 -11.45 15.62
C LEU A 158 -2.11 -10.81 17.01
N ASN A 159 -2.75 -11.40 18.01
CA ASN A 159 -2.70 -10.90 19.38
C ASN A 159 -1.29 -11.05 20.00
N ASN A 160 -0.59 -12.15 19.72
CA ASN A 160 0.81 -12.32 20.13
C ASN A 160 1.71 -11.24 19.52
N ILE A 161 1.52 -10.92 18.23
CA ILE A 161 2.26 -9.83 17.56
C ILE A 161 2.00 -8.50 18.27
N LYS A 162 0.74 -8.16 18.55
CA LYS A 162 0.37 -6.92 19.24
C LYS A 162 1.00 -6.83 20.63
N ASN A 163 1.05 -7.94 21.36
CA ASN A 163 1.65 -7.97 22.69
C ASN A 163 3.17 -7.73 22.62
N ILE A 164 3.87 -8.34 21.65
CA ILE A 164 5.31 -8.10 21.44
C ILE A 164 5.55 -6.67 20.94
N ALA A 165 4.67 -6.15 20.08
CA ALA A 165 4.78 -4.80 19.54
C ALA A 165 4.62 -3.71 20.61
N LYS A 166 3.98 -4.02 21.73
CA LYS A 166 3.81 -3.13 22.90
C LYS A 166 4.78 -3.42 24.04
N ALA A 167 5.55 -4.50 23.95
CA ALA A 167 6.50 -4.87 24.97
C ALA A 167 7.73 -3.96 24.85
N TRP A 168 7.92 -3.13 25.89
CA TRP A 168 9.09 -2.29 26.21
C TRP A 168 9.57 -1.40 25.06
#